data_AF-A0A212C938-F1
#
_entry.id   AF-A0A212C938-F1
#
_cell.length_a   1.000
_cell.length_b   1.000
_cell.length_c   1.000
_cell.angle_alpha   90.00
_cell.angle_beta   90.00
_cell.angle_gamma   90.00
#
_symmetry.space_group_name_H-M   'P 1'
#
loop_
_entity.id
_entity.type
_entity.pdbx_description
1 polymer ?
#
loop_
_entity_poly.entity_id
_entity_poly.type
_entity_poly.pdbx_seq_one_letter_code
_entity_poly.pdbx_strand_id
1 'polypeptide(L)'
;MAVLSSSLTTSTLPANGSKTDGTREKGTHRRTKRFLSYPRFVEVMVVADNRMVLYHGANLQHYILTLMSIDICRAHDKCDTLGLAELGTICDPYRSCSISEDSGLSTAFTIAHELGHVFNMPHDDNNKCKEEGIKSPQHVMAPTLNFNTNPWMWSKCSRKYITEFL
;
A
#
# COMPACT_ATOMS: atom_id res chain seq x y z
N MET A 1 -3.44 -25.79 7.07
CA MET A 1 -3.85 -24.49 6.51
C MET A 1 -5.19 -24.11 7.11
N ALA A 2 -5.40 -22.85 7.47
CA ALA A 2 -6.68 -22.34 7.95
C ALA A 2 -7.12 -21.17 7.06
N VAL A 3 -8.33 -21.23 6.53
CA VAL A 3 -8.92 -20.18 5.69
C VAL A 3 -10.04 -19.53 6.49
N LEU A 4 -9.99 -18.21 6.63
CA LEU A 4 -10.99 -17.41 7.35
C LEU A 4 -11.79 -16.56 6.37
N SER A 5 -13.01 -16.98 6.05
CA SER A 5 -13.98 -16.14 5.36
C SER A 5 -14.79 -15.33 6.36
N SER A 6 -14.85 -14.01 6.18
CA SER A 6 -15.76 -13.12 6.91
C SER A 6 -16.58 -12.29 5.91
N SER A 7 -17.90 -12.41 5.99
CA SER A 7 -18.84 -11.68 5.12
C SER A 7 -19.31 -10.42 5.81
N LEU A 8 -18.93 -9.24 5.31
CA LEU A 8 -19.45 -7.95 5.79
C LEU A 8 -20.69 -7.54 4.98
N THR A 9 -21.83 -7.45 5.64
CA THR A 9 -23.07 -6.91 5.07
C THR A 9 -23.13 -5.39 5.26
N THR A 10 -23.11 -4.62 4.17
CA THR A 10 -23.28 -3.16 4.21
C THR A 10 -24.76 -2.77 4.26
N SER A 11 -25.14 -2.02 5.30
CA SER A 11 -26.48 -1.43 5.45
C SER A 11 -26.52 0.01 4.92
N THR A 12 -27.44 0.28 4.00
CA THR A 12 -27.55 1.57 3.30
C THR A 12 -28.44 2.55 4.07
N LEU A 13 -27.99 3.81 4.24
CA LEU A 13 -28.80 4.92 4.75
C LEU A 13 -29.23 5.87 3.62
N PRO A 14 -30.45 6.45 3.65
CA PRO A 14 -30.95 7.31 2.59
C PRO A 14 -30.41 8.75 2.69
N ALA A 15 -30.00 9.32 1.56
CA ALA A 15 -29.63 10.74 1.45
C ALA A 15 -30.86 11.59 1.11
N ASN A 16 -31.21 12.55 1.96
CA ASN A 16 -32.31 13.48 1.72
C ASN A 16 -31.84 14.71 0.92
N GLY A 17 -32.52 15.04 -0.17
CA GLY A 17 -32.06 16.04 -1.15
C GLY A 17 -32.84 17.36 -1.11
N SER A 18 -32.19 18.44 -0.70
CA SER A 18 -32.70 19.81 -0.87
C SER A 18 -32.31 20.37 -2.24
N LYS A 19 -33.22 21.10 -2.90
CA LYS A 19 -32.97 21.81 -4.16
C LYS A 19 -32.93 23.31 -3.92
N THR A 20 -31.92 23.98 -4.46
CA THR A 20 -31.92 25.43 -4.71
C THR A 20 -31.58 25.68 -6.18
N ASP A 21 -32.27 26.66 -6.78
CA ASP A 21 -32.07 27.06 -8.17
C ASP A 21 -31.03 28.20 -8.26
N GLY A 22 -30.38 28.33 -9.41
CA GLY A 22 -29.27 29.27 -9.61
C GLY A 22 -28.64 29.16 -10.99
N THR A 23 -29.05 30.03 -11.91
CA THR A 23 -28.66 29.98 -13.33
C THR A 23 -27.39 30.78 -13.64
N ARG A 24 -26.35 30.13 -14.20
CA ARG A 24 -25.39 30.82 -15.10
C ARG A 24 -24.52 29.91 -15.97
N GLU A 25 -24.24 30.42 -17.17
CA GLU A 25 -23.11 30.17 -18.10
C GLU A 25 -22.72 28.70 -18.45
N LYS A 26 -23.06 28.29 -19.69
CA LYS A 26 -22.64 27.02 -20.31
C LYS A 26 -21.21 27.05 -20.84
N GLY A 27 -20.22 26.93 -19.96
CA GLY A 27 -18.85 26.56 -20.35
C GLY A 27 -18.63 25.05 -20.25
N THR A 28 -18.93 24.26 -21.29
CA THR A 28 -18.84 22.78 -21.24
C THR A 28 -17.41 22.23 -21.36
N HIS A 29 -16.53 22.63 -20.42
CA HIS A 29 -15.42 21.77 -20.04
C HIS A 29 -16.01 20.49 -19.44
N ARG A 30 -16.12 19.43 -20.25
CA ARG A 30 -16.48 18.09 -19.78
C ARG A 30 -15.33 17.58 -18.90
N ARG A 31 -15.34 17.96 -17.62
CA ARG A 31 -14.37 17.55 -16.59
C ARG A 31 -14.40 16.03 -16.50
N THR A 32 -13.52 15.38 -17.26
CA THR A 32 -13.36 13.92 -17.26
C THR A 32 -13.23 13.45 -15.82
N LYS A 33 -14.17 12.62 -15.36
CA LYS A 33 -14.11 12.02 -14.03
C LYS A 33 -12.94 11.03 -14.01
N ARG A 34 -11.74 11.55 -13.72
CA ARG A 34 -10.49 10.78 -13.59
C ARG A 34 -10.50 9.77 -12.44
N PHE A 35 -11.54 9.77 -11.62
CA PHE A 35 -11.78 8.75 -10.61
C PHE A 35 -13.03 7.95 -10.98
N LEU A 36 -12.81 6.75 -11.49
CA LEU A 36 -13.75 5.65 -11.42
C LEU A 36 -13.84 5.23 -9.94
N SER A 37 -14.85 5.75 -9.24
CA SER A 37 -15.09 5.52 -7.81
C SER A 37 -15.72 4.13 -7.54
N TYR A 38 -15.12 3.10 -8.10
CA TYR A 38 -15.50 1.70 -7.90
C TYR A 38 -14.57 1.10 -6.82
N PRO A 39 -15.10 0.33 -5.86
CA PRO A 39 -14.26 -0.40 -4.93
C PRO A 39 -13.41 -1.41 -5.71
N ARG A 40 -12.13 -1.49 -5.35
CA ARG A 40 -11.21 -2.54 -5.81
C ARG A 40 -10.78 -3.32 -4.57
N PHE A 41 -10.74 -4.64 -4.67
CA PHE A 41 -10.37 -5.55 -3.60
C PHE A 41 -9.06 -6.24 -3.97
N VAL A 42 -8.29 -6.63 -2.95
CA VAL A 42 -7.01 -7.33 -3.10
C VAL A 42 -7.07 -8.52 -2.18
N GLU A 43 -7.06 -9.73 -2.75
CA GLU A 43 -7.02 -10.97 -1.98
C GLU A 43 -5.55 -11.29 -1.66
N VAL A 44 -5.21 -11.41 -0.38
CA VAL A 44 -3.82 -11.54 0.09
C VAL A 44 -3.66 -12.82 0.88
N MET A 45 -2.73 -13.68 0.44
CA MET A 45 -2.28 -14.85 1.20
C MET A 45 -1.04 -14.45 2.02
N VAL A 46 -1.18 -14.36 3.35
CA VAL A 46 -0.04 -14.15 4.25
C VAL A 46 0.59 -15.49 4.60
N VAL A 47 1.92 -15.57 4.48
CA VAL A 47 2.72 -16.75 4.84
C VAL A 47 3.79 -16.32 5.84
N ALA A 48 3.83 -16.98 7.00
CA ALA A 48 4.90 -16.81 7.98
C ALA A 48 5.90 -17.98 7.87
N ASP A 49 7.18 -17.71 8.08
CA ASP A 49 8.23 -18.73 8.07
C ASP A 49 8.22 -19.58 9.37
N ASN A 50 9.04 -20.63 9.40
CA ASN A 50 9.15 -21.50 10.58
C ASN A 50 9.79 -20.80 11.80
N ARG A 51 10.72 -19.86 11.62
CA ARG A 51 11.28 -19.09 12.75
C ARG A 51 10.22 -18.21 13.41
N MET A 52 9.36 -17.58 12.63
CA MET A 52 8.22 -16.78 13.12
C MET A 52 7.24 -17.65 13.91
N VAL A 53 6.92 -18.85 13.41
CA VAL A 53 6.11 -19.84 14.15
C VAL A 53 6.76 -20.19 15.50
N LEU A 54 8.09 -20.39 15.53
CA LEU A 54 8.83 -20.71 16.75
C LEU A 54 8.93 -19.53 17.74
N TYR A 55 9.06 -18.29 17.26
CA TYR A 55 9.18 -17.09 18.10
C TYR A 55 7.83 -16.73 18.73
N HIS A 56 6.74 -16.71 17.95
CA HIS A 56 5.44 -16.22 18.41
C HIS A 56 4.51 -17.33 18.91
N GLY A 57 4.78 -18.60 18.57
CA GLY A 57 4.07 -19.77 19.09
C GLY A 57 2.56 -19.69 18.88
N ALA A 58 1.80 -19.98 19.94
CA ALA A 58 0.33 -19.91 19.92
C ALA A 58 -0.22 -18.50 19.59
N ASN A 59 0.56 -17.44 19.87
CA ASN A 59 0.15 -16.07 19.57
C ASN A 59 0.39 -15.68 18.11
N LEU A 60 1.09 -16.50 17.30
CA LEU A 60 1.41 -16.20 15.90
C LEU A 60 0.21 -15.71 15.09
N GLN A 61 -0.96 -16.35 15.22
CA GLN A 61 -2.14 -15.93 14.45
C GLN A 61 -2.61 -14.52 14.83
N HIS A 62 -2.63 -14.19 16.12
CA HIS A 62 -2.96 -12.84 16.58
C HIS A 62 -1.86 -11.85 16.18
N TYR A 63 -0.60 -12.29 16.23
CA TYR A 63 0.54 -11.45 15.91
C TYR A 63 0.70 -11.21 14.40
N ILE A 64 0.25 -12.12 13.51
CA ILE A 64 0.09 -11.85 12.07
C ILE A 64 -0.96 -10.76 11.85
N LEU A 65 -2.03 -10.78 12.64
CA LEU A 65 -3.10 -9.78 12.60
C LEU A 65 -2.72 -8.44 13.25
N THR A 66 -1.56 -8.34 13.92
CA THR A 66 -1.01 -7.09 14.48
C THR A 66 0.38 -6.69 13.93
N LEU A 67 1.04 -7.58 13.18
CA LEU A 67 2.41 -7.51 12.60
C LEU A 67 3.54 -7.51 13.67
N MET A 68 4.75 -8.07 13.56
CA MET A 68 5.59 -8.85 12.59
C MET A 68 7.03 -8.92 13.26
N SER A 69 8.02 -9.84 13.06
CA SER A 69 9.33 -9.75 13.84
C SER A 69 10.70 -10.44 13.45
N ILE A 70 11.13 -10.72 12.20
CA ILE A 70 12.45 -11.34 11.85
C ILE A 70 13.19 -10.69 10.63
N ASP A 71 14.55 -10.67 10.70
CA ASP A 71 15.60 -10.09 9.80
C ASP A 71 15.74 -10.69 8.36
N ILE A 72 16.04 -9.87 7.32
CA ILE A 72 16.35 -10.28 5.93
C ILE A 72 17.64 -9.61 5.38
N CYS A 73 18.73 -10.38 5.35
CA CYS A 73 19.96 -10.03 4.64
C CYS A 73 19.92 -10.34 3.13
N ARG A 74 20.11 -9.33 2.28
CA ARG A 74 20.20 -9.47 0.81
C ARG A 74 21.59 -9.88 0.32
N ALA A 75 22.64 -9.59 1.09
CA ALA A 75 24.01 -10.03 0.85
C ALA A 75 24.76 -10.15 2.19
N HIS A 76 25.96 -10.73 2.16
CA HIS A 76 26.86 -10.69 3.31
C HIS A 76 27.08 -9.24 3.73
N ASP A 77 26.85 -8.94 5.01
CA ASP A 77 27.00 -7.62 5.63
C ASP A 77 26.12 -6.49 5.00
N LYS A 78 24.98 -6.86 4.37
CA LYS A 78 23.92 -5.91 3.97
C LYS A 78 22.52 -6.46 4.24
N CYS A 79 21.95 -6.00 5.36
CA CYS A 79 20.62 -6.36 5.84
C CYS A 79 19.75 -5.10 6.09
N ASP A 80 20.08 -3.97 5.47
CA ASP A 80 19.27 -2.74 5.55
C ASP A 80 17.94 -2.81 4.75
N THR A 81 17.66 -3.95 4.10
CA THR A 81 16.57 -4.13 3.14
C THR A 81 15.37 -4.82 3.78
N LEU A 82 14.56 -4.04 4.51
CA LEU A 82 13.38 -4.55 5.20
C LEU A 82 12.33 -5.20 4.26
N GLY A 83 12.41 -5.02 2.94
CA GLY A 83 11.40 -5.53 2.01
C GLY A 83 11.91 -5.79 0.60
N LEU A 84 11.15 -6.60 -0.15
CA LEU A 84 11.34 -6.84 -1.56
C LEU A 84 10.04 -7.27 -2.28
N ALA A 85 9.62 -6.48 -3.25
CA ALA A 85 8.61 -6.80 -4.26
C ALA A 85 9.09 -6.45 -5.69
N GLU A 86 8.36 -6.93 -6.70
CA GLU A 86 8.58 -6.59 -8.10
C GLU A 86 7.56 -5.52 -8.57
N LEU A 87 7.97 -4.66 -9.51
CA LEU A 87 7.14 -3.53 -9.96
C LEU A 87 5.98 -3.96 -10.87
N GLY A 88 4.76 -3.72 -10.42
CA GLY A 88 3.54 -3.82 -11.22
C GLY A 88 3.04 -5.23 -11.48
N THR A 89 3.33 -6.16 -10.57
CA THR A 89 3.08 -7.60 -10.78
C THR A 89 1.78 -8.13 -10.15
N ILE A 90 0.87 -7.30 -9.60
CA ILE A 90 -0.33 -7.75 -8.88
C ILE A 90 -1.23 -8.76 -9.63
N CYS A 91 -1.21 -8.74 -10.97
CA CYS A 91 -1.98 -9.65 -11.82
C CYS A 91 -1.13 -10.77 -12.46
N ASP A 92 0.16 -10.88 -12.10
CA ASP A 92 1.05 -11.93 -12.58
C ASP A 92 1.07 -13.11 -11.58
N PRO A 93 0.56 -14.31 -11.97
CA PRO A 93 0.43 -15.43 -11.04
C PRO A 93 1.77 -16.04 -10.58
N TYR A 94 2.90 -15.64 -11.18
CA TYR A 94 4.24 -16.09 -10.81
C TYR A 94 5.07 -15.02 -10.10
N ARG A 95 4.66 -13.73 -10.19
CA ARG A 95 5.44 -12.58 -9.67
C ARG A 95 4.65 -11.63 -8.77
N SER A 96 3.36 -11.87 -8.52
CA SER A 96 2.54 -11.13 -7.53
C SER A 96 2.94 -11.49 -6.08
N CYS A 97 4.20 -11.24 -5.72
CA CYS A 97 4.77 -11.53 -4.41
C CYS A 97 5.43 -10.31 -3.79
N SER A 98 5.35 -10.24 -2.47
CA SER A 98 6.02 -9.29 -1.59
C SER A 98 6.64 -10.10 -0.46
N ILE A 99 7.92 -9.88 -0.19
CA ILE A 99 8.61 -10.39 0.99
C ILE A 99 8.88 -9.19 1.89
N SER A 100 8.57 -9.31 3.18
CA SER A 100 8.89 -8.29 4.18
C SER A 100 9.64 -8.94 5.31
N GLU A 101 10.81 -8.38 5.62
CA GLU A 101 11.40 -8.42 6.94
C GLU A 101 10.43 -7.78 7.91
N ASP A 102 10.54 -8.17 9.17
CA ASP A 102 9.68 -7.62 10.17
C ASP A 102 10.34 -7.26 11.52
N SER A 103 9.83 -6.16 12.06
CA SER A 103 10.54 -5.25 12.97
C SER A 103 9.60 -4.75 14.09
N GLY A 104 8.58 -5.54 14.42
CA GLY A 104 7.42 -5.11 15.19
C GLY A 104 6.40 -4.38 14.30
N LEU A 105 5.74 -3.38 14.87
CA LEU A 105 4.64 -2.64 14.23
C LEU A 105 5.08 -1.86 12.96
N SER A 106 6.36 -1.51 12.83
CA SER A 106 6.93 -0.83 11.64
C SER A 106 6.80 -1.64 10.36
N THR A 107 6.66 -2.96 10.46
CA THR A 107 6.36 -3.88 9.35
C THR A 107 5.11 -3.48 8.58
N ALA A 108 4.14 -2.82 9.22
CA ALA A 108 2.97 -2.27 8.54
C ALA A 108 3.34 -1.31 7.40
N PHE A 109 4.41 -0.54 7.60
CA PHE A 109 4.92 0.42 6.62
C PHE A 109 5.70 -0.28 5.52
N THR A 110 6.49 -1.30 5.87
CA THR A 110 7.19 -2.18 4.92
C THR A 110 6.22 -2.90 3.99
N ILE A 111 5.20 -3.59 4.53
CA ILE A 111 4.18 -4.29 3.73
C ILE A 111 3.43 -3.30 2.84
N ALA A 112 3.11 -2.10 3.33
CA ALA A 112 2.51 -1.05 2.51
C ALA A 112 3.44 -0.58 1.37
N HIS A 113 4.74 -0.42 1.64
CA HIS A 113 5.75 -0.04 0.65
C HIS A 113 5.89 -1.11 -0.45
N GLU A 114 6.06 -2.37 -0.06
CA GLU A 114 6.20 -3.47 -1.02
C GLU A 114 4.92 -3.71 -1.82
N LEU A 115 3.73 -3.64 -1.21
CA LEU A 115 2.47 -3.62 -1.96
C LEU A 115 2.40 -2.43 -2.94
N GLY A 116 2.96 -1.27 -2.57
CA GLY A 116 3.13 -0.14 -3.49
C GLY A 116 3.93 -0.51 -4.74
N HIS A 117 5.06 -1.22 -4.60
CA HIS A 117 5.79 -1.76 -5.75
C HIS A 117 4.94 -2.74 -6.57
N VAL A 118 4.24 -3.67 -5.93
CA VAL A 118 3.33 -4.63 -6.63
C VAL A 118 2.22 -3.89 -7.41
N PHE A 119 1.81 -2.69 -6.96
CA PHE A 119 0.92 -1.74 -7.67
C PHE A 119 1.65 -0.74 -8.60
N ASN A 120 2.86 -1.06 -9.05
CA ASN A 120 3.70 -0.30 -9.99
C ASN A 120 4.12 1.10 -9.51
N MET A 121 4.13 1.35 -8.19
CA MET A 121 4.63 2.62 -7.64
C MET A 121 6.15 2.55 -7.46
N PRO A 122 6.96 3.40 -8.12
CA PRO A 122 8.37 3.55 -7.80
C PRO A 122 8.56 4.37 -6.51
N HIS A 123 9.78 4.37 -5.96
CA HIS A 123 10.15 5.25 -4.85
C HIS A 123 9.97 6.73 -5.19
N ASP A 124 9.65 7.54 -4.17
CA ASP A 124 9.47 8.99 -4.30
C ASP A 124 10.75 9.76 -4.67
N ASP A 125 11.94 9.21 -4.39
CA ASP A 125 13.23 9.80 -4.76
C ASP A 125 13.64 9.49 -6.21
N ASN A 126 12.92 8.60 -6.89
CA ASN A 126 13.16 8.23 -8.28
C ASN A 126 13.07 9.46 -9.20
N ASN A 127 13.90 9.51 -10.25
CA ASN A 127 13.88 10.64 -11.20
C ASN A 127 12.51 10.82 -11.90
N LYS A 128 11.65 9.79 -11.93
CA LYS A 128 10.26 9.88 -12.41
C LYS A 128 9.28 10.55 -11.41
N CYS A 129 9.68 10.70 -10.15
CA CYS A 129 8.88 11.25 -9.05
C CYS A 129 9.37 12.61 -8.51
N LYS A 130 10.60 13.03 -8.86
CA LYS A 130 11.17 14.33 -8.48
C LYS A 130 10.35 15.48 -9.08
N GLU A 131 9.49 16.11 -8.29
CA GLU A 131 9.02 17.48 -8.54
C GLU A 131 10.17 18.46 -8.19
N GLU A 132 10.61 19.29 -9.14
CA GLU A 132 11.73 20.21 -8.90
C GLU A 132 11.44 21.23 -7.79
N GLY A 133 12.45 21.51 -6.96
CA GLY A 133 12.41 22.56 -5.94
C GLY A 133 11.67 22.22 -4.63
N ILE A 134 10.89 21.14 -4.57
CA ILE A 134 10.15 20.76 -3.35
C ILE A 134 10.82 19.55 -2.68
N LYS A 135 11.32 19.73 -1.45
CA LYS A 135 11.57 18.59 -0.55
C LYS A 135 10.22 18.02 -0.15
N SER A 136 9.79 16.96 -0.82
CA SER A 136 8.61 16.19 -0.39
C SER A 136 8.84 15.66 1.03
N PRO A 137 7.82 15.67 1.91
CA PRO A 137 7.88 14.80 3.09
C PRO A 137 8.00 13.36 2.60
N GLN A 138 8.74 12.51 3.31
CA GLN A 138 8.78 11.09 3.00
C GLN A 138 7.37 10.50 3.18
N HIS A 139 6.86 9.79 2.17
CA HIS A 139 5.57 9.08 2.22
C HIS A 139 5.83 7.57 2.34
N VAL A 140 4.80 6.72 2.19
CA VAL A 140 4.94 5.25 2.14
C VAL A 140 6.05 4.81 1.16
N MET A 141 6.15 5.41 -0.03
CA MET A 141 7.15 5.06 -1.05
C MET A 141 8.50 5.79 -0.88
N ALA A 142 8.83 6.29 0.30
CA ALA A 142 10.18 6.78 0.56
C ALA A 142 11.17 5.61 0.72
N PRO A 143 12.42 5.71 0.22
CA PRO A 143 13.41 4.64 0.27
C PRO A 143 13.97 4.35 1.67
N THR A 144 13.65 5.18 2.68
CA THR A 144 14.06 4.98 4.08
C THR A 144 12.96 5.43 5.04
N LEU A 145 12.71 4.62 6.08
CA LEU A 145 11.90 5.03 7.24
C LEU A 145 12.74 5.93 8.15
N ASN A 146 12.25 7.13 8.44
CA ASN A 146 12.88 8.06 9.38
C ASN A 146 11.81 8.93 10.09
N PHE A 147 12.22 9.72 11.08
CA PHE A 147 11.30 10.53 11.90
C PHE A 147 10.46 11.57 11.12
N ASN A 148 10.86 11.92 9.90
CA ASN A 148 10.11 12.85 9.03
C ASN A 148 9.18 12.14 8.03
N THR A 149 9.18 10.80 8.02
CA THR A 149 8.27 10.00 7.22
C THR A 149 6.83 10.10 7.74
N ASN A 150 5.91 10.24 6.81
CA ASN A 150 4.46 10.20 6.99
C ASN A 150 3.95 8.86 6.43
N PRO A 151 4.19 7.71 7.11
CA PRO A 151 3.94 6.38 6.55
C PRO A 151 2.45 6.02 6.47
N TRP A 152 1.57 6.97 6.81
CA TRP A 152 0.12 6.86 6.70
C TRP A 152 -0.44 7.55 5.45
N MET A 153 0.43 8.15 4.61
CA MET A 153 0.03 8.91 3.42
C MET A 153 0.81 8.48 2.18
N TRP A 154 0.12 8.47 1.03
CA TRP A 154 0.70 8.21 -0.28
C TRP A 154 1.05 9.52 -1.00
N SER A 155 2.20 9.56 -1.68
CA SER A 155 2.68 10.78 -2.34
C SER A 155 1.81 11.15 -3.54
N LYS A 156 2.10 12.32 -4.16
CA LYS A 156 1.53 12.65 -5.47
C LYS A 156 1.97 11.64 -6.54
N CYS A 157 3.23 11.17 -6.48
CA CYS A 157 3.78 10.24 -7.45
C CYS A 157 3.13 8.86 -7.30
N SER A 158 3.06 8.32 -6.07
CA SER A 158 2.37 7.07 -5.76
C SER A 158 0.94 7.06 -6.31
N ARG A 159 0.19 8.14 -6.05
CA ARG A 159 -1.19 8.33 -6.53
C ARG A 159 -1.30 8.46 -8.04
N LYS A 160 -0.31 9.04 -8.73
CA LYS A 160 -0.24 9.05 -10.19
C LYS A 160 -0.07 7.63 -10.73
N TYR A 161 0.94 6.90 -10.25
CA TYR A 161 1.27 5.56 -10.75
C TYR A 161 0.12 4.56 -10.59
N ILE A 162 -0.52 4.49 -9.42
CA ILE A 162 -1.69 3.61 -9.23
C ILE A 162 -2.93 4.05 -10.04
N THR A 163 -3.03 5.33 -10.45
CA THR A 163 -4.11 5.81 -11.34
C THR A 163 -3.79 5.58 -12.82
N GLU A 164 -2.52 5.33 -13.18
CA GLU A 164 -2.08 4.99 -14.54
C GLU A 164 -1.97 3.46 -14.75
N PHE A 165 -2.03 2.67 -13.67
CA PHE A 165 -1.95 1.21 -13.64
C PHE A 165 -3.32 0.50 -13.51
N LEU A 166 -4.40 1.22 -13.17
CA LEU A 166 -5.73 0.67 -12.80
C LEU A 166 -6.93 1.28 -13.54
#